data_AF-A0A0M3ITY3-F1
#
_entry.id   AF-A0A0M3ITY3-F1
#
_cell.length_a   1.000
_cell.length_b   1.000
_cell.length_c   1.000
_cell.angle_alpha   90.00
_cell.angle_beta   90.00
_cell.angle_gamma   90.00
#
_symmetry.space_group_name_H-M   'P 1'
#
loop_
_entity.id
_entity.type
_entity.pdbx_description
1 polymer ?
#
loop_
_entity_poly.entity_id
_entity_poly.type
_entity_poly.pdbx_seq_one_letter_code
_entity_poly.pdbx_strand_id
1 'polypeptide(L)'
;WSKLVLACAAIISPIIASSTAIGLILIVGLHVNMLVLISPFLTLAIGIGVDDAFLLTNTWMRQRDIALQQNYSPAERLQLVFEKVGAAVAVTSFTNVLGFALGCIAPVPEIRLFCASVSLSMFMDLVFQLTLYSPLHVLLDKSRSVEGKYELVTKNEKQELSSGQKVRNFFATIVQC
;
A
#
# COMPACT_ATOMS: atom_id res chain seq x y z
N TRP A 1 2.39 -13.76 -4.00
CA TRP A 1 3.51 -13.10 -3.31
C TRP A 1 3.35 -11.59 -3.22
N SER A 2 3.36 -10.84 -4.31
CA SER A 2 3.24 -9.36 -4.28
C SER A 2 1.98 -8.80 -3.59
N LYS A 3 0.79 -9.39 -3.84
CA LYS A 3 -0.45 -9.01 -3.11
C LYS A 3 -0.35 -9.25 -1.59
N LEU A 4 0.42 -10.26 -1.20
CA LEU A 4 0.61 -10.64 0.20
C LEU A 4 1.59 -9.67 0.88
N VAL A 5 2.64 -9.24 0.17
CA VAL A 5 3.56 -8.18 0.65
C VAL A 5 2.84 -6.84 0.83
N LEU A 6 1.94 -6.46 -0.09
CA LEU A 6 1.11 -5.26 0.09
C LEU A 6 0.20 -5.35 1.31
N ALA A 7 -0.42 -6.52 1.53
CA ALA A 7 -1.27 -6.76 2.70
C ALA A 7 -0.47 -6.71 4.00
N CYS A 8 0.71 -7.32 4.05
CA CYS A 8 1.61 -7.22 5.19
C CYS A 8 2.06 -5.78 5.45
N ALA A 9 2.42 -5.04 4.40
CA ALA A 9 2.81 -3.63 4.52
C ALA A 9 1.66 -2.75 5.05
N ALA A 10 0.42 -3.03 4.62
CA ALA A 10 -0.77 -2.33 5.09
C ALA A 10 -1.06 -2.56 6.59
N ILE A 11 -0.70 -3.73 7.13
CA ILE A 11 -0.87 -4.04 8.56
C ILE A 11 0.29 -3.47 9.39
N ILE A 12 1.51 -3.51 8.85
CA ILE A 12 2.71 -3.06 9.56
C ILE A 12 2.73 -1.53 9.71
N SER A 13 2.23 -0.78 8.72
CA SER A 13 2.19 0.69 8.75
C SER A 13 1.49 1.26 10.00
N PRO A 14 0.22 0.91 10.30
CA PRO A 14 -0.48 1.46 11.47
C PRO A 14 0.12 1.00 12.81
N ILE A 15 0.81 -0.14 12.84
CA ILE A 15 1.53 -0.61 14.03
C ILE A 15 2.72 0.33 14.32
N ILE A 16 3.53 0.62 13.31
CA ILE A 16 4.68 1.53 13.43
C ILE A 16 4.20 2.95 13.76
N ALA A 17 3.11 3.41 13.12
CA ALA A 17 2.49 4.70 13.43
C ALA A 17 2.05 4.78 14.89
N SER A 18 1.36 3.75 15.39
CA SER A 18 0.89 3.70 16.78
C SER A 18 2.03 3.64 17.78
N SER A 19 3.06 2.82 17.52
CA SER A 19 4.27 2.79 18.34
C SER A 19 4.97 4.14 18.39
N THR A 20 5.02 4.85 17.26
CA THR A 20 5.62 6.20 17.18
C THR A 20 4.79 7.21 17.97
N ALA A 21 3.46 7.17 17.88
CA ALA A 21 2.59 8.04 18.67
C ALA A 21 2.71 7.81 20.17
N ILE A 22 2.75 6.54 20.62
CA ILE A 22 3.00 6.21 22.03
C ILE A 22 4.39 6.71 22.46
N GLY A 23 5.41 6.54 21.62
CA GLY A 23 6.75 7.06 21.86
C GLY A 23 6.78 8.59 22.02
N LEU A 24 6.04 9.32 21.20
CA LEU A 24 5.92 10.78 21.32
C LEU A 24 5.25 11.20 22.63
N ILE A 25 4.19 10.51 23.03
CA ILE A 25 3.48 10.76 24.30
C ILE A 25 4.39 10.52 25.51
N LEU A 26 5.23 9.48 25.44
CA LEU A 26 6.25 9.18 26.43
C LEU A 26 7.31 10.28 26.52
N ILE A 27 7.79 10.79 25.38
CA ILE A 27 8.78 11.88 25.34
C ILE A 27 8.23 13.18 25.93
N VAL A 28 6.94 13.48 25.68
CA VAL A 28 6.25 14.65 26.26
C VAL A 28 6.02 14.49 27.77
N GLY A 29 6.20 13.30 28.33
CA GLY A 29 6.05 13.03 29.76
C GLY A 29 4.61 12.88 30.21
N LEU A 30 3.69 12.54 29.29
CA LEU A 30 2.30 12.26 29.63
C LEU A 30 2.16 10.87 30.26
N HIS A 31 1.24 10.73 31.22
CA HIS A 31 0.99 9.47 31.90
C HIS A 31 0.42 8.42 30.93
N VAL A 32 1.09 7.26 30.85
CA VAL A 32 0.65 6.14 30.02
C VAL A 32 -0.30 5.26 30.82
N ASN A 33 -1.58 5.31 30.45
CA ASN A 33 -2.61 4.47 31.02
C ASN A 33 -2.86 3.20 30.20
N MET A 34 -3.55 2.23 30.79
CA MET A 34 -3.94 0.98 30.10
C MET A 34 -4.72 1.25 28.81
N LEU A 35 -5.47 2.35 28.75
CA LEU A 35 -6.19 2.79 27.54
C LEU A 35 -5.25 3.19 26.39
N VAL A 36 -4.12 3.84 26.70
CA VAL A 36 -3.11 4.19 25.69
C VAL A 36 -2.41 2.93 25.18
N LEU A 37 -2.23 1.91 26.05
CA LEU A 37 -1.62 0.65 25.66
C LEU A 37 -2.52 -0.20 24.74
N ILE A 38 -3.84 -0.09 24.85
CA ILE A 38 -4.80 -0.77 23.95
C ILE A 38 -5.09 0.02 22.66
N SER A 39 -4.69 1.30 22.57
CA SER A 39 -4.92 2.14 21.39
C SER A 39 -4.40 1.56 20.05
N PRO A 40 -3.22 0.88 19.95
CA PRO A 40 -2.79 0.25 18.70
C PRO A 40 -3.74 -0.87 18.26
N PHE A 41 -4.25 -1.66 19.22
CA PHE A 41 -5.24 -2.69 18.92
C PHE A 41 -6.56 -2.09 18.44
N LEU A 42 -7.00 -1.00 19.08
CA LEU A 42 -8.23 -0.32 18.67
C LEU A 42 -8.12 0.33 17.29
N THR A 43 -7.01 0.97 16.99
CA THR A 43 -6.76 1.58 15.68
C THR A 43 -6.81 0.52 14.56
N LEU A 44 -6.23 -0.65 14.83
CA LEU A 44 -6.29 -1.78 13.91
C LEU A 44 -7.70 -2.40 13.83
N ALA A 45 -8.41 -2.51 14.95
CA ALA A 45 -9.77 -3.06 15.00
C ALA A 45 -10.82 -2.18 14.30
N ILE A 46 -10.67 -0.85 14.36
CA ILE A 46 -11.55 0.09 13.64
C ILE A 46 -11.28 0.03 12.12
N GLY A 47 -10.13 -0.50 11.70
CA GLY A 47 -9.83 -0.77 10.29
C GLY A 47 -9.30 0.44 9.51
N ILE A 48 -9.24 1.63 10.09
CA ILE A 48 -8.95 2.90 9.37
C ILE A 48 -7.67 2.83 8.52
N GLY A 49 -6.55 2.30 9.05
CA GLY A 49 -5.30 2.21 8.28
C GLY A 49 -5.31 1.14 7.18
N VAL A 50 -6.09 0.06 7.38
CA VAL A 50 -6.23 -1.02 6.40
C VAL A 50 -7.20 -0.63 5.28
N ASP A 51 -8.26 0.09 5.62
CA ASP A 51 -9.26 0.60 4.68
C ASP A 51 -8.62 1.56 3.67
N ASP A 52 -7.77 2.47 4.15
CA ASP A 52 -7.04 3.42 3.30
C ASP A 52 -6.07 2.70 2.35
N ALA A 53 -5.33 1.70 2.86
CA ALA A 53 -4.42 0.89 2.05
C ALA A 53 -5.15 0.02 1.01
N PHE A 54 -6.30 -0.55 1.41
CA PHE A 54 -7.11 -1.39 0.55
C PHE A 54 -7.77 -0.57 -0.55
N LEU A 55 -8.26 0.63 -0.25
CA LEU A 55 -8.83 1.56 -1.23
C LEU A 55 -7.78 2.00 -2.26
N LEU A 56 -6.57 2.34 -1.82
CA LEU A 56 -5.46 2.68 -2.72
C LEU A 56 -5.07 1.50 -3.62
N THR A 57 -5.00 0.29 -3.05
CA THR A 57 -4.69 -0.93 -3.81
C THR A 57 -5.79 -1.26 -4.83
N ASN A 58 -7.06 -1.14 -4.44
CA ASN A 58 -8.20 -1.43 -5.30
C ASN A 58 -8.27 -0.46 -6.49
N THR A 59 -8.04 0.83 -6.25
CA THR A 59 -7.99 1.83 -7.33
C THR A 59 -6.78 1.65 -8.24
N TRP A 60 -5.62 1.27 -7.70
CA TRP A 60 -4.45 0.90 -8.49
C TRP A 60 -4.70 -0.29 -9.41
N MET A 61 -5.40 -1.32 -8.92
CA MET A 61 -5.77 -2.50 -9.71
C MET A 61 -6.75 -2.12 -10.83
N ARG A 62 -7.74 -1.27 -10.53
CA ARG A 62 -8.71 -0.79 -11.51
C ARG A 62 -8.08 0.08 -12.60
N GLN A 63 -7.04 0.85 -12.26
CA GLN A 63 -6.30 1.69 -13.22
C GLN A 63 -5.22 0.91 -14.00
N ARG A 64 -4.99 -0.38 -13.69
CA ARG A 64 -3.95 -1.19 -14.35
C ARG A 64 -4.18 -1.32 -15.86
N ASP A 65 -5.42 -1.57 -16.27
CA ASP A 65 -5.70 -1.86 -17.69
C ASP A 65 -5.56 -0.61 -18.56
N ILE A 66 -5.90 0.57 -18.03
CA ILE A 66 -5.70 1.87 -18.69
C ILE A 66 -4.20 2.19 -18.79
N ALA A 67 -3.44 1.90 -17.73
CA ALA A 67 -2.01 2.17 -17.70
C ALA A 67 -1.21 1.27 -18.66
N LEU A 68 -1.63 0.01 -18.82
CA LEU A 68 -1.01 -0.93 -19.76
C LEU A 68 -1.24 -0.54 -21.23
N GLN A 69 -2.39 0.06 -21.55
CA GLN A 69 -2.69 0.52 -22.91
C GLN A 69 -1.89 1.76 -23.34
N GLN A 70 -1.50 2.60 -22.38
CA GLN A 70 -0.85 3.90 -22.65
C GLN A 70 0.66 3.90 -22.36
N ASN A 71 1.26 2.77 -21.98
CA ASN A 71 2.70 2.64 -21.67
C ASN A 71 3.21 3.63 -20.60
N TYR A 72 2.37 4.03 -19.65
CA TYR A 72 2.76 4.97 -18.59
C TYR A 72 3.86 4.40 -17.69
N SER A 73 4.77 5.28 -17.27
CA SER A 73 5.76 4.92 -16.25
C SER A 73 5.07 4.64 -14.90
N PRO A 74 5.69 3.82 -14.02
CA PRO A 74 5.13 3.53 -12.69
C PRO A 74 4.87 4.79 -11.84
N ALA A 75 5.64 5.86 -12.06
CA ALA A 75 5.49 7.13 -11.36
C ALA A 75 4.27 7.92 -11.85
N GLU A 76 4.06 8.01 -13.17
CA GLU A 76 2.87 8.67 -13.76
C GLU A 76 1.59 7.95 -13.36
N ARG A 77 1.63 6.60 -13.32
CA ARG A 77 0.51 5.79 -12.86
C ARG A 77 0.18 6.05 -11.38
N LEU A 78 1.18 6.25 -10.53
CA LEU A 78 0.97 6.64 -9.13
C LEU A 78 0.31 8.00 -9.02
N GLN A 79 0.81 8.98 -9.77
CA GLN A 79 0.24 10.32 -9.79
C GLN A 79 -1.24 10.30 -10.19
N LEU A 80 -1.60 9.54 -11.22
CA LEU A 80 -2.98 9.44 -11.69
C LEU A 80 -3.91 8.74 -10.68
N VAL A 81 -3.40 7.78 -9.92
CA VAL A 81 -4.15 7.13 -8.83
C VAL A 81 -4.30 8.07 -7.63
N PHE A 82 -3.25 8.82 -7.30
CA PHE A 82 -3.28 9.84 -6.23
C PHE A 82 -4.23 10.99 -6.54
N GLU A 83 -4.28 11.43 -7.79
CA GLU A 83 -5.22 12.46 -8.24
C GLU A 83 -6.68 11.99 -8.07
N LYS A 84 -6.94 10.70 -8.30
CA LYS A 84 -8.31 10.14 -8.27
C LYS A 84 -8.80 9.77 -6.87
N VAL A 85 -7.92 9.24 -6.02
CA VAL A 85 -8.31 8.70 -4.70
C VAL A 85 -7.52 9.28 -3.54
N GLY A 86 -6.30 9.78 -3.77
CA GLY A 86 -5.42 10.28 -2.71
C GLY A 86 -6.02 11.46 -1.93
N ALA A 87 -6.64 12.42 -2.63
CA ALA A 87 -7.31 13.55 -1.98
C ALA A 87 -8.52 13.09 -1.13
N ALA A 88 -9.31 12.13 -1.62
CA ALA A 88 -10.47 11.61 -0.89
C ALA A 88 -10.06 10.84 0.37
N VAL A 89 -9.02 10.02 0.28
CA VAL A 89 -8.42 9.33 1.44
C VAL A 89 -7.93 10.36 2.46
N ALA A 90 -7.11 11.32 2.05
CA ALA A 90 -6.56 12.33 2.96
C ALA A 90 -7.66 13.11 3.71
N VAL A 91 -8.73 13.50 3.01
CA VAL A 91 -9.87 14.19 3.64
C VAL A 91 -10.59 13.29 4.64
N THR A 92 -10.77 12.00 4.31
CA THR A 92 -11.44 11.04 5.19
C THR A 92 -10.61 10.78 6.44
N SER A 93 -9.31 10.49 6.29
CA SER A 93 -8.40 10.25 7.42
C SER A 93 -8.26 11.51 8.28
N PHE A 94 -8.19 12.70 7.68
CA PHE A 94 -8.18 13.97 8.43
C PHE A 94 -9.47 14.17 9.24
N THR A 95 -10.62 13.83 8.66
CA THR A 95 -11.90 13.88 9.38
C THR A 95 -11.92 12.89 10.55
N ASN A 96 -11.34 11.69 10.39
CA ASN A 96 -11.21 10.72 11.47
C ASN A 96 -10.32 11.25 12.61
N VAL A 97 -9.18 11.86 12.28
CA VAL A 97 -8.28 12.51 13.25
C VAL A 97 -9.03 13.59 14.05
N LEU A 98 -9.81 14.43 13.37
CA LEU A 98 -10.64 15.45 14.02
C LEU A 98 -11.74 14.84 14.89
N GLY A 99 -12.39 13.77 14.45
CA GLY A 99 -13.39 13.04 15.23
C GLY A 99 -12.83 12.56 16.57
N PHE A 100 -11.64 11.96 16.55
CA PHE A 100 -10.95 11.57 17.79
C PHE A 100 -10.42 12.76 18.59
N ALA A 101 -9.96 13.83 17.92
CA ALA A 101 -9.52 15.05 18.59
C ALA A 101 -10.67 15.73 19.37
N LEU A 102 -11.89 15.72 18.84
CA LEU A 102 -13.08 16.19 19.56
C LEU A 102 -13.40 15.31 20.79
N GLY A 103 -13.03 14.03 20.75
CA GLY A 103 -13.10 13.13 21.92
C GLY A 103 -12.25 13.61 23.11
N CYS A 104 -11.25 14.47 22.91
CA CYS A 104 -10.45 15.06 23.97
C CYS A 104 -11.21 16.07 24.85
N ILE A 105 -12.44 16.44 24.48
CA ILE A 105 -13.34 17.30 25.27
C ILE A 105 -14.05 16.48 26.37
N ALA A 106 -13.96 15.15 26.34
CA ALA A 106 -14.60 14.28 27.33
C ALA A 106 -14.25 14.69 28.78
N PRO A 107 -15.22 14.66 29.71
CA PRO A 107 -14.99 15.09 31.10
C PRO A 107 -14.04 14.17 31.88
N VAL A 108 -13.85 12.93 31.42
CA VAL A 108 -13.00 11.94 32.07
C VAL A 108 -11.56 12.07 31.57
N PRO A 109 -10.57 12.39 32.43
CA PRO A 109 -9.19 12.66 32.01
C PRO A 109 -8.55 11.50 31.25
N GLU A 110 -8.89 10.27 31.61
CA GLU A 110 -8.31 9.07 30.99
C GLU A 110 -8.80 8.85 29.57
N ILE A 111 -10.04 9.25 29.29
CA ILE A 111 -10.60 9.22 27.94
C ILE A 111 -9.93 10.30 27.09
N ARG A 112 -9.59 11.46 27.66
CA ARG A 112 -8.93 12.55 26.93
C ARG A 112 -7.54 12.14 26.44
N LEU A 113 -6.74 11.53 27.31
CA LEU A 113 -5.41 11.03 26.94
C LEU A 113 -5.48 9.92 25.89
N PHE A 114 -6.47 9.03 26.02
CA PHE A 114 -6.74 7.99 25.04
C PHE A 114 -7.14 8.57 23.67
N CYS A 115 -8.08 9.51 23.62
CA CYS A 115 -8.51 10.15 22.38
C CYS A 115 -7.36 10.94 21.73
N ALA A 116 -6.52 11.60 22.53
CA ALA A 116 -5.32 12.28 22.04
C ALA A 116 -4.32 11.28 21.45
N SER A 117 -4.12 10.11 22.08
CA SER A 117 -3.19 9.10 21.59
C SER A 117 -3.64 8.45 20.29
N VAL A 118 -4.94 8.16 20.16
CA VAL A 118 -5.54 7.63 18.93
C VAL A 118 -5.49 8.67 17.81
N SER A 119 -5.84 9.92 18.09
CA SER A 119 -5.78 11.02 17.12
C SER A 119 -4.36 11.23 16.58
N LEU A 120 -3.35 11.22 17.47
CA LEU A 120 -1.95 11.34 17.08
C LEU A 120 -1.47 10.11 16.27
N SER A 121 -1.89 8.90 16.65
CA SER A 121 -1.59 7.68 15.90
C SER A 121 -2.14 7.73 14.49
N MET A 122 -3.41 8.13 14.32
CA MET A 122 -4.05 8.27 13.01
C MET A 122 -3.37 9.34 12.15
N PHE A 123 -2.94 10.44 12.76
CA PHE A 123 -2.20 11.48 12.05
C PHE A 123 -0.85 10.96 11.55
N MET A 124 -0.11 10.24 12.39
CA MET A 124 1.15 9.61 11.99
C MET A 124 0.96 8.51 10.95
N ASP A 125 -0.13 7.75 11.03
CA ASP A 125 -0.49 6.74 10.05
C ASP A 125 -0.75 7.38 8.68
N LEU A 126 -1.52 8.49 8.63
CA LEU A 126 -1.72 9.26 7.39
C LEU A 126 -0.38 9.70 6.79
N VAL A 127 0.55 10.20 7.60
CA VAL A 127 1.88 10.61 7.13
C VAL A 127 2.63 9.41 6.55
N PHE A 128 2.72 8.30 7.28
CA PHE A 128 3.42 7.09 6.80
C PHE A 128 2.74 6.45 5.60
N GLN A 129 1.41 6.50 5.49
CA GLN A 129 0.67 6.04 4.33
C GLN A 129 1.02 6.87 3.09
N LEU A 130 1.09 8.20 3.22
CA LEU A 130 1.46 9.07 2.11
C LEU A 130 2.95 8.92 1.74
N THR A 131 3.86 8.90 2.71
CA THR A 131 5.32 8.98 2.47
C THR A 131 6.01 7.63 2.30
N LEU A 132 5.60 6.58 3.01
CA LEU A 132 6.25 5.26 2.96
C LEU A 132 5.48 4.28 2.08
N TYR A 133 4.15 4.20 2.25
CA TYR A 133 3.35 3.22 1.54
C TYR A 133 3.27 3.51 0.03
N SER A 134 3.10 4.77 -0.39
CA SER A 134 3.05 5.15 -1.81
C SER A 134 4.29 4.78 -2.63
N PRO A 135 5.53 5.15 -2.23
CA PRO A 135 6.72 4.78 -2.99
C PRO A 135 7.03 3.29 -2.89
N LEU A 136 6.78 2.63 -1.74
CA LEU A 136 6.90 1.17 -1.63
C LEU A 136 6.01 0.45 -2.64
N HIS A 137 4.78 0.93 -2.78
CA HIS A 137 3.82 0.41 -3.74
C HIS A 137 4.32 0.52 -5.20
N VAL A 138 4.96 1.64 -5.56
CA VAL A 138 5.57 1.83 -6.90
C VAL A 138 6.80 0.96 -7.12
N LEU A 139 7.68 0.83 -6.12
CA LEU A 139 8.88 0.01 -6.22
C LEU A 139 8.54 -1.48 -6.39
N LEU A 140 7.53 -1.97 -5.68
CA LEU A 140 7.04 -3.34 -5.82
C LEU A 140 6.41 -3.58 -7.20
N ASP A 141 5.70 -2.60 -7.77
CA ASP A 141 5.17 -2.70 -9.14
C ASP A 141 6.28 -2.67 -10.19
N LYS A 142 7.34 -1.87 -9.99
CA LYS A 142 8.53 -1.86 -10.85
C LYS A 142 9.21 -3.22 -10.86
N SER A 143 9.45 -3.82 -9.70
CA SER A 143 10.04 -5.18 -9.60
C SER A 143 9.19 -6.21 -10.37
N ARG A 144 7.86 -6.11 -10.26
CA ARG A 144 6.94 -7.01 -10.93
C ARG A 144 6.85 -6.79 -12.45
N SER A 145 6.93 -5.54 -12.90
CA SER A 145 6.94 -5.21 -14.33
C SER A 145 8.22 -5.70 -15.00
N VAL A 146 9.35 -5.68 -14.28
CA VAL A 146 10.62 -6.28 -14.72
C VAL A 146 10.48 -7.80 -14.80
N GLU A 147 9.96 -8.47 -13.77
CA GLU A 147 9.78 -9.94 -13.78
C GLU A 147 8.82 -10.39 -14.90
N GLY A 148 7.72 -9.66 -15.12
CA GLY A 148 6.78 -9.94 -16.21
C GLY A 148 7.39 -9.73 -17.60
N LYS A 149 8.26 -8.73 -17.79
CA LYS A 149 8.99 -8.55 -19.05
C LYS A 149 9.97 -9.70 -19.31
N TYR A 150 10.65 -10.19 -18.28
CA TYR A 150 11.58 -11.31 -18.41
C TYR A 150 10.85 -12.61 -18.76
N GLU A 151 9.68 -12.88 -18.15
CA GLU A 151 8.85 -14.04 -18.51
C GLU A 151 8.34 -13.98 -19.96
N LEU A 152 7.95 -12.80 -20.45
CA LEU A 152 7.48 -12.63 -21.83
C LEU A 152 8.61 -12.74 -22.86
N VAL A 153 9.78 -12.17 -22.58
CA VAL A 153 10.98 -12.34 -23.43
C VAL A 153 11.39 -13.81 -23.47
N THR A 154 11.41 -14.49 -22.33
CA THR A 154 11.77 -15.92 -22.26
C THR A 154 10.74 -16.81 -22.98
N LYS A 155 9.45 -16.46 -22.95
CA LYS A 155 8.41 -17.17 -23.71
C LYS A 155 8.57 -16.96 -25.22
N ASN A 156 8.80 -15.73 -25.66
CA ASN A 156 9.02 -15.43 -27.07
C ASN A 156 10.27 -16.14 -27.60
N GLU A 157 11.36 -16.17 -26.82
CA GLU A 157 12.59 -16.89 -27.19
C GLU A 157 12.37 -18.40 -27.32
N LYS A 158 11.63 -19.02 -26.38
CA LYS A 158 11.25 -20.44 -26.48
C LYS A 158 10.33 -20.74 -27.68
N GLN A 159 9.48 -19.79 -28.06
CA GLN A 159 8.55 -19.95 -29.19
C GLN A 159 9.29 -19.85 -30.54
N GLU A 160 10.27 -18.96 -30.65
CA GLU A 160 11.19 -18.82 -31.79
C GLU A 160 12.05 -20.09 -31.97
N LEU A 161 12.63 -20.62 -30.89
CA LEU A 161 13.40 -21.87 -30.92
C LEU A 161 12.55 -23.10 -31.32
N SER A 162 11.29 -23.15 -30.90
CA SER A 162 10.37 -24.23 -31.28
C SER A 162 9.96 -24.16 -32.78
N SER A 163 9.81 -22.95 -33.31
CA SER A 163 9.49 -22.72 -34.72
C SER A 163 10.69 -23.05 -35.64
N GLY A 164 11.91 -22.63 -35.26
CA GLY A 164 13.14 -22.97 -35.97
C GLY A 164 13.44 -24.48 -36.02
N GLN A 165 13.12 -25.21 -34.94
CA GLN A 165 13.25 -26.67 -34.90
C GLN A 165 12.26 -27.36 -35.85
N LYS A 166 11.03 -26.85 -35.97
CA LYS A 166 10.00 -27.37 -36.91
C LYS A 166 10.42 -27.20 -38.37
N VAL A 167 10.98 -26.05 -38.72
CA VAL A 167 11.47 -25.76 -40.09
C VAL A 167 12.66 -26.64 -40.46
N ARG A 168 13.61 -26.87 -39.54
CA ARG A 168 14.72 -27.81 -39.75
C ARG A 168 14.26 -29.24 -39.97
N ASN A 169 13.30 -29.71 -39.18
CA ASN A 169 12.75 -31.06 -39.33
C ASN A 169 11.99 -31.22 -40.65
N PHE A 170 11.27 -30.19 -41.09
CA PHE A 170 10.59 -30.20 -42.39
C PHE A 170 11.57 -30.24 -43.57
N PHE A 171 12.65 -29.46 -43.52
CA PHE A 171 13.70 -29.50 -44.55
C PHE A 171 14.44 -30.84 -44.60
N ALA A 172 14.70 -31.48 -43.45
CA ALA A 172 15.34 -32.79 -43.40
C ALA A 172 14.49 -33.89 -44.06
N THR A 173 13.15 -33.82 -43.91
CA THR A 173 12.23 -34.75 -44.57
C THR A 173 12.18 -34.58 -46.08
N ILE A 174 12.27 -33.34 -46.59
CA ILE A 174 12.26 -33.08 -48.05
C ILE A 174 13.55 -33.53 -48.72
N VAL A 175 14.71 -33.36 -48.08
CA VAL A 175 16.02 -33.73 -48.66
C VAL A 175 16.26 -35.25 -48.66
N GLN A 176 15.49 -36.03 -47.90
CA GLN A 176 15.56 -37.50 -47.88
C GLN A 176 14.56 -38.20 -48.82
N CYS A 177 13.74 -37.46 -49.58
CA CYS A 177 12.92 -37.98 -50.69
C CYS A 177 13.61 -37.71 -52.03
#